data_AF-A0A3B8Y5V7-F1
#
_entry.id   AF-A0A3B8Y5V7-F1
#
_cell.length_a   1.000
_cell.length_b   1.000
_cell.length_c   1.000
_cell.angle_alpha   90.00
_cell.angle_beta   90.00
_cell.angle_gamma   90.00
#
_symmetry.space_group_name_H-M   'P 1'
#
loop_
_entity.id
_entity.type
_entity.pdbx_description
1 polymer ?
#
loop_
_entity_poly.entity_id
_entity_poly.type
_entity_poly.pdbx_seq_one_letter_code
_entity_poly.pdbx_strand_id
1 'polypeptide(L)' 'MNFNYGREICGNLTLASSREWLISNGIGGYGCGTISGMLTRCYHGLLIAALKPPLKRTLLLTKLDETIQYYDQVYE' A
#
# COMPACT_ATOMS: atom_id res chain seq x y z
N MET A 1 -12.30 -9.12 -11.10
CA MET A 1 -12.53 -9.32 -9.65
C MET A 1 -12.59 -7.92 -9.05
N ASN A 2 -13.72 -7.52 -8.46
CA ASN A 2 -13.90 -6.16 -7.92
C ASN A 2 -13.89 -6.23 -6.39
N PHE A 3 -13.03 -5.46 -5.76
CA PHE A 3 -12.98 -5.28 -4.31
C PHE A 3 -13.59 -3.92 -3.98
N ASN A 4 -14.63 -3.90 -3.16
CA ASN A 4 -15.27 -2.65 -2.71
C ASN A 4 -15.08 -2.54 -1.19
N TYR A 5 -14.36 -1.51 -0.76
CA TYR A 5 -14.21 -1.14 0.65
C TYR A 5 -14.82 0.23 0.86
N GLY A 6 -15.88 0.32 1.66
CA GLY A 6 -16.55 1.58 1.96
C GLY A 6 -16.01 2.26 3.21
N ARG A 7 -16.69 3.32 3.63
CA ARG A 7 -16.34 4.13 4.82
C ARG A 7 -16.33 3.29 6.10
N GLU A 8 -17.14 2.24 6.17
CA GLU A 8 -17.20 1.32 7.31
C GLU A 8 -15.88 0.58 7.55
N ILE A 9 -15.06 0.42 6.50
CA ILE A 9 -13.71 -0.16 6.58
C ILE A 9 -12.66 0.94 6.54
N CYS A 10 -12.66 1.79 5.51
CA CYS A 10 -11.61 2.79 5.29
C CYS A 10 -11.62 3.90 6.36
N GLY A 11 -12.78 4.18 6.96
CA GLY A 11 -12.92 5.18 8.03
C GLY A 11 -12.61 4.65 9.44
N ASN A 12 -12.30 3.36 9.59
CA ASN A 12 -11.92 2.77 10.87
C ASN A 12 -10.48 2.28 10.80
N LEU A 13 -9.58 2.98 11.51
CA LEU A 13 -8.14 2.71 11.48
C LEU A 13 -7.79 1.26 11.85
N THR A 14 -8.47 0.68 12.84
CA THR A 14 -8.20 -0.71 13.26
C THR A 14 -8.57 -1.69 12.15
N LEU A 15 -9.69 -1.47 11.48
CA LEU A 15 -10.18 -2.29 10.38
C LEU A 15 -9.38 -2.10 9.08
N ALA A 16 -8.93 -0.88 8.79
CA ALA A 16 -8.12 -0.57 7.62
C ALA A 16 -6.67 -1.07 7.76
N SER A 17 -6.09 -0.99 8.96
CA SER A 17 -4.71 -1.45 9.24
C SER A 17 -4.58 -2.96 9.42
N SER A 18 -5.69 -3.69 9.61
CA SER A 18 -5.70 -5.15 9.72
C SER A 18 -5.91 -5.88 8.39
N ARG A 19 -6.27 -5.16 7.32
CA ARG A 19 -6.46 -5.72 5.98
C ARG A 19 -5.28 -5.35 5.09
N GLU A 20 -4.73 -6.36 4.43
CA GLU A 20 -3.55 -6.24 3.57
C GLU A 20 -3.89 -6.52 2.11
N TRP A 21 -3.12 -5.91 1.22
CA TRP A 21 -3.17 -6.14 -0.22
C TRP A 21 -1.78 -6.50 -0.74
N LEU A 22 -1.75 -7.29 -1.82
CA LEU A 22 -0.54 -7.68 -2.54
C LEU A 22 -0.86 -7.70 -4.02
N ILE A 23 -0.05 -6.99 -4.81
CA ILE A 23 -0.14 -6.98 -6.27
C ILE A 23 1.25 -7.32 -6.82
N SER A 24 1.36 -8.47 -7.50
CA SER A 24 2.59 -8.88 -8.17
C SER A 24 2.66 -8.36 -9.60
N ASN A 25 3.86 -8.08 -10.10
CA ASN A 25 4.07 -7.65 -11.48
C ASN A 25 4.43 -8.81 -12.46
N GLY A 26 4.35 -10.07 -12.02
CA GLY A 26 4.64 -11.25 -12.84
C GLY A 26 6.13 -11.54 -13.11
N ILE A 27 7.05 -10.62 -12.77
CA ILE A 27 8.50 -10.78 -12.97
C ILE A 27 9.28 -10.81 -11.64
N GLY A 28 8.59 -11.15 -10.54
CA GLY A 28 9.16 -11.32 -9.20
C GLY A 28 9.15 -10.07 -8.32
N GLY A 29 8.71 -8.92 -8.85
CA GLY A 29 8.42 -7.73 -8.07
C GLY A 29 6.96 -7.65 -7.64
N TYR A 30 6.69 -6.81 -6.65
CA TYR A 30 5.34 -6.59 -6.13
C TYR A 30 5.22 -5.26 -5.39
N GLY A 31 3.97 -4.84 -5.15
CA GLY A 31 3.62 -3.88 -4.11
C GLY A 31 2.72 -4.56 -3.09
N CYS A 32 2.86 -4.21 -1.82
CA CYS A 32 1.95 -4.64 -0.76
C CYS A 32 1.89 -3.64 0.39
N GLY A 33 0.82 -3.70 1.17
CA GLY A 33 0.60 -2.83 2.32
C GLY A 33 -0.75 -3.08 2.95
N THR A 34 -1.12 -2.22 3.91
CA THR A 34 -2.48 -2.20 4.45
C THR A 34 -3.39 -1.27 3.64
N ILE A 35 -4.71 -1.38 3.83
CA ILE A 35 -5.66 -0.42 3.25
C ILE A 35 -5.43 0.99 3.80
N SER A 36 -5.00 1.11 5.07
CA SER A 36 -4.70 2.39 5.72
C SER A 36 -3.39 3.04 5.28
N GLY A 37 -2.58 2.39 4.43
CA GLY A 37 -1.24 2.88 4.07
C GLY A 37 -0.18 2.71 5.18
N MET A 38 -0.55 2.19 6.35
CA MET A 38 0.38 1.94 7.45
C MET A 38 1.32 0.76 7.16
N LEU A 39 2.61 0.95 7.41
CA LEU A 39 3.62 -0.08 7.24
C LEU A 39 3.79 -0.85 8.55
N THR A 40 2.95 -1.86 8.79
CA THR A 40 2.89 -2.63 10.05
C THR A 40 3.68 -3.96 10.01
N ARG A 41 4.29 -4.29 8.86
CA ARG A 41 5.01 -5.55 8.61
C ARG A 41 6.28 -5.30 7.79
N CYS A 42 7.26 -6.19 7.97
CA CYS A 42 8.41 -6.26 7.08
C CYS A 42 7.93 -6.58 5.65
N TYR A 43 8.58 -5.97 4.66
CA TYR A 43 8.31 -6.11 3.22
C TYR A 43 7.09 -5.37 2.66
N HIS A 44 6.37 -4.57 3.46
CA HIS A 44 5.44 -3.60 2.91
C HIS A 44 6.17 -2.52 2.11
N GLY A 45 5.58 -2.14 0.98
CA GLY A 45 6.13 -1.15 0.07
C GLY A 45 5.30 -1.04 -1.20
N LEU A 46 5.29 0.14 -1.80
CA LEU A 46 4.62 0.37 -3.09
C LEU A 46 5.40 -0.24 -4.25
N LEU A 47 6.74 -0.33 -4.16
CA LEU A 47 7.57 -0.99 -5.15
C LEU A 47 8.71 -1.77 -4.51
N ILE A 48 8.55 -3.09 -4.46
CA ILE A 48 9.61 -4.05 -4.18
C ILE A 48 9.99 -4.67 -5.52
N ALA A 49 11.12 -4.25 -6.10
CA ALA A 49 11.58 -4.73 -7.40
C ALA A 49 12.54 -5.92 -7.27
N ALA A 50 12.33 -6.96 -8.06
CA ALA A 50 13.32 -8.02 -8.25
C ALA A 50 14.35 -7.58 -9.30
N LEU A 51 15.45 -6.95 -8.87
CA LEU A 51 16.47 -6.41 -9.79
C LEU A 51 17.24 -7.51 -10.54
N LYS A 52 17.18 -8.75 -10.06
CA LYS A 52 17.64 -9.95 -10.77
C LYS A 52 16.59 -11.07 -10.62
N PRO A 53 15.54 -11.09 -11.45
CA PRO A 53 14.41 -12.00 -11.29
C PRO A 53 14.80 -13.48 -11.17
N PRO A 54 14.11 -14.28 -10.34
CA PRO A 54 13.05 -13.89 -9.40
C PRO A 54 13.59 -13.46 -8.00
N LEU A 55 14.91 -13.34 -7.85
CA LEU A 55 15.60 -13.05 -6.58
C LEU A 55 16.03 -11.57 -6.49
N LYS A 56 16.84 -11.25 -5.47
CA LYS A 56 17.40 -9.91 -5.22
C LYS A 56 16.32 -8.82 -5.21
N ARG A 57 15.37 -8.98 -4.29
CA ARG A 57 14.33 -7.98 -4.07
C ARG A 57 14.89 -6.76 -3.35
N THR A 58 14.60 -5.59 -3.87
CA THR A 58 15.02 -4.30 -3.34
C THR A 58 13.78 -3.42 -3.18
N LEU A 59 13.62 -2.83 -1.99
CA LEU A 59 12.58 -1.82 -1.76
C LEU A 59 13.01 -0.52 -2.44
N LEU A 60 12.29 -0.12 -3.50
CA LEU A 60 12.57 1.09 -4.25
C LEU A 60 11.59 2.23 -3.91
N LEU A 61 10.35 1.90 -3.55
CA LEU A 61 9.37 2.88 -3.06
C LEU A 61 8.64 2.32 -1.84
N THR A 62 8.85 2.98 -0.70
CA THR A 62 8.32 2.54 0.60
C THR A 62 6.85 2.92 0.78
N LYS A 63 6.52 4.21 0.68
CA LYS A 63 5.15 4.73 0.79
C LYS A 63 5.05 6.07 0.08
N LEU A 64 3.82 6.56 -0.05
CA LEU A 64 3.52 7.96 -0.34
C LEU A 64 2.83 8.54 0.88
N ASP A 65 3.16 9.78 1.20
CA ASP A 65 2.38 10.61 2.11
C ASP A 65 1.59 11.57 1.23
N GLU A 66 0.27 11.50 1.33
CA GLU A 66 -0.65 12.20 0.46
C GLU A 66 -1.18 13.45 1.17
N THR A 67 -1.43 14.50 0.40
CA THR A 67 -2.07 15.71 0.91
C THR A 67 -3.27 16.00 0.03
N ILE A 68 -4.44 16.12 0.64
CA ILE A 68 -5.71 16.34 -0.04
C ILE A 68 -6.17 17.77 0.23
N GLN A 69 -6.44 18.52 -0.83
CA GLN A 69 -7.06 19.83 -0.74
C GLN A 69 -8.56 19.72 -1.04
N TYR A 70 -9.40 20.17 -0.10
CA TYR A 70 -10.85 20.17 -0.23
C TYR A 70 -11.45 21.43 0.40
N TYR A 71 -12.21 22.21 -0.37
CA TYR A 71 -12.81 23.50 0.04
C TYR A 71 -11.87 24.39 0.86
N ASP A 72 -10.79 24.85 0.23
CA ASP A 72 -9.76 25.71 0.82
C ASP A 72 -9.09 25.16 2.11
N GLN A 73 -9.37 23.90 2.46
CA GLN A 73 -8.74 23.19 3.56
C GLN A 73 -7.79 22.13 3.02
N VAL A 74 -6.67 21.97 3.72
CA VAL A 74 -5.64 20.98 3.41
C VAL A 74 -5.66 19.90 4.49
N TYR A 75 -5.65 18.65 4.06
CA TYR A 75 -5.65 17.45 4.90
C TYR A 75 -4.41 16.65 4.56
N GLU A 76 -3.66 16.24 5.58
CA GLU A 76 -2.50 15.35 5.48
C GLU A 76 -2.84 13.95 6.03
#